data_AF-A0A1I3DPI2-F1
#
_entry.id   AF-A0A1I3DPI2-F1
#
_cell.length_a   1.000
_cell.length_b   1.000
_cell.length_c   1.000
_cell.angle_alpha   90.00
_cell.angle_beta   90.00
_cell.angle_gamma   90.00
#
_symmetry.space_group_name_H-M   'P 1'
#
loop_
_entity.id
_entity.type
_entity.pdbx_description
1 polymer ?
#
loop_
_entity_poly.entity_id
_entity_poly.type
_entity_poly.pdbx_seq_one_letter_code
_entity_poly.pdbx_strand_id
1 'polypeptide(L)'
;MRRKYIIIIPLILLVCIAGVLIFLKSRITFYEDSYKRNYTYSGVFDTITVDYNGCKYNFESNIVEEKEAKKLVKDFDESRKQIIRSSDKVTQEKLNIYVVADDRIVGPVVEDDALFLSKKYLDEYDYRYWIVHLMLKKGQCKETFEEYKNIFNVETADQPVIFSTTGFSEEQLETAEETELFIDGDNNCIFKTDGSEFIINSNLIDDSTYEKVIDLIQVEAITKENLKKLLKDINIDQSMYGGNVDDITYHIENKGGRSYTSIDSDGKIDITLNDLTVRKLEHELMHGFFVDYTDLNKYWIEEGFCEYVAYILYPDNKLVEGISKMSVDDSYEDGDFKRYLQSKNYNDNDIVRLYFDYVVNRLYQGKDVSDYPKLKEKVATNFGPNEQSKYYGLELSYTEAMSFTAYLIDLKGLDGLFDFMSSDKSYEEFFGKSYVELENSRKQSVSE
;
A
#
# COMPACT_ATOMS: atom_id res chain seq x y z
N MET A 1 -4.31 -65.13 48.81
CA MET A 1 -3.56 -63.89 48.49
C MET A 1 -2.94 -63.83 47.08
N ARG A 2 -2.76 -64.94 46.33
CA ARG A 2 -2.06 -64.92 45.02
C ARG A 2 -2.85 -64.37 43.81
N ARG A 3 -4.19 -64.27 43.87
CA ARG A 3 -5.01 -63.79 42.73
C ARG A 3 -5.06 -62.26 42.56
N LYS A 4 -4.74 -61.47 43.59
CA LYS A 4 -4.77 -59.99 43.51
C LYS A 4 -3.55 -59.38 42.81
N TYR A 5 -2.42 -60.09 42.78
CA TYR A 5 -1.17 -59.60 42.17
C TYR A 5 -1.07 -59.87 40.66
N ILE A 6 -1.92 -60.76 40.11
CA ILE A 6 -1.90 -61.11 38.68
C ILE A 6 -2.41 -59.96 37.80
N ILE A 7 -3.26 -59.08 38.33
CA ILE A 7 -3.78 -57.89 37.63
C ILE A 7 -2.84 -56.69 37.79
N ILE A 8 -2.09 -56.60 38.88
CA ILE A 8 -1.22 -55.47 39.20
C ILE A 8 0.04 -55.46 38.32
N ILE A 9 0.60 -56.62 38.00
CA ILE A 9 1.82 -56.74 37.17
C ILE A 9 1.62 -56.21 35.74
N PRO A 10 0.58 -56.60 34.98
CA PRO A 10 0.36 -56.04 33.64
C PRO A 10 0.01 -54.55 33.70
N LEU A 11 -0.65 -54.06 34.75
CA LEU A 11 -0.92 -52.63 34.93
C LEU A 11 0.37 -51.82 35.12
N ILE A 12 1.28 -52.30 35.98
CA ILE A 12 2.61 -51.68 36.17
C ILE A 12 3.40 -51.72 34.86
N LEU A 13 3.38 -52.84 34.14
CA LEU A 13 4.08 -52.97 32.87
C LEU A 13 3.52 -51.98 31.83
N LEU A 14 2.21 -51.78 31.79
CA LEU A 14 1.54 -50.85 30.88
C LEU A 14 1.84 -49.39 31.26
N VAL A 15 1.93 -49.06 32.55
CA VAL A 15 2.41 -47.76 33.04
C VAL A 15 3.90 -47.54 32.72
N CYS A 16 4.74 -48.57 32.84
CA CYS A 16 6.16 -48.48 32.47
C CYS A 16 6.35 -48.33 30.96
N ILE A 17 5.60 -49.08 30.14
CA ILE A 17 5.63 -48.97 28.68
C ILE A 17 5.10 -47.60 28.25
N ALA A 18 3.99 -47.13 28.82
CA ALA A 18 3.49 -45.78 28.60
C ALA A 18 4.53 -44.73 29.02
N GLY A 19 5.16 -44.89 30.18
CA GLY A 19 6.22 -44.00 30.66
C GLY A 19 7.46 -43.99 29.75
N VAL A 20 7.90 -45.14 29.24
CA VAL A 20 9.01 -45.26 28.28
C VAL A 20 8.63 -44.68 26.92
N LEU A 21 7.40 -44.89 26.45
CA LEU A 21 6.91 -44.31 25.20
C LEU A 21 6.77 -42.78 25.31
N ILE A 22 6.29 -42.26 26.44
CA ILE A 22 6.25 -40.82 26.76
C ILE A 22 7.68 -40.27 26.81
N PHE A 23 8.60 -40.97 27.47
CA PHE A 23 10.00 -40.59 27.58
C PHE A 23 10.70 -40.56 26.21
N LEU A 24 10.50 -41.59 25.38
CA LEU A 24 11.03 -41.66 24.02
C LEU A 24 10.42 -40.58 23.11
N LYS A 25 9.10 -40.31 23.22
CA LYS A 25 8.42 -39.24 22.49
C LYS A 25 8.90 -37.84 22.90
N SER A 26 9.48 -37.70 24.10
CA SER A 26 10.04 -36.43 24.62
C SER A 26 11.52 -36.20 24.27
N ARG A 27 12.18 -37.15 23.57
CA ARG A 27 13.61 -37.03 23.25
C ARG A 27 13.84 -36.15 22.01
N ILE A 28 14.22 -34.90 22.25
CA ILE A 28 14.71 -33.97 21.24
C ILE A 28 16.05 -34.49 20.72
N THR A 29 16.13 -34.77 19.42
CA THR A 29 17.34 -35.25 18.73
C THR A 29 17.65 -34.29 17.60
N PHE A 30 18.82 -33.65 17.67
CA PHE A 30 19.27 -32.72 16.64
C PHE A 30 20.00 -33.44 15.53
N TYR A 31 19.91 -32.90 14.31
CA TYR A 31 20.70 -33.29 13.16
C TYR A 31 21.22 -32.04 12.44
N GLU A 32 22.33 -32.18 11.74
CA GLU A 32 22.87 -31.12 10.89
C GLU A 32 22.04 -31.05 9.59
N ASP A 33 21.65 -29.85 9.20
CA ASP A 33 20.96 -29.53 7.97
C ASP A 33 21.51 -28.21 7.41
N SER A 34 21.25 -27.89 6.15
CA SER A 34 21.61 -26.60 5.56
C SER A 34 20.38 -25.97 4.93
N TYR A 35 20.06 -24.73 5.30
CA TYR A 35 18.99 -24.00 4.63
C TYR A 35 19.59 -23.07 3.58
N LYS A 36 19.01 -23.12 2.38
CA LYS A 36 19.28 -22.17 1.30
C LYS A 36 18.03 -21.32 1.11
N ARG A 37 18.18 -20.00 1.29
CA ARG A 37 17.12 -19.03 0.95
C ARG A 37 16.89 -19.01 -0.55
N ASN A 38 15.62 -18.91 -0.94
CA ASN A 38 15.19 -18.80 -2.33
C ASN A 38 14.95 -17.35 -2.78
N TYR A 39 15.17 -16.36 -1.91
CA TYR A 39 14.90 -14.94 -2.17
C TYR A 39 16.04 -14.23 -2.89
N THR A 40 15.78 -12.99 -3.31
CA THR A 40 16.73 -12.07 -3.93
C THR A 40 18.02 -11.92 -3.10
N TYR A 41 17.92 -11.97 -1.78
CA TYR A 41 19.06 -12.03 -0.86
C TYR A 41 19.44 -13.48 -0.54
N SER A 42 20.17 -14.13 -1.46
CA SER A 42 20.60 -15.52 -1.28
C SER A 42 21.56 -15.66 -0.09
N GLY A 43 21.25 -16.57 0.83
CA GLY A 43 22.11 -17.00 1.92
C GLY A 43 21.98 -18.49 2.12
N VAL A 44 23.11 -19.15 2.38
CA VAL A 44 23.15 -20.55 2.84
C VAL A 44 23.69 -20.53 4.26
N PHE A 45 22.97 -21.16 5.17
CA PHE A 45 23.40 -21.27 6.56
C PHE A 45 23.25 -22.69 7.05
N ASP A 46 24.28 -23.16 7.75
CA ASP A 46 24.31 -24.46 8.40
C ASP A 46 23.49 -24.38 9.69
N THR A 47 22.66 -25.39 9.91
CA THR A 47 21.69 -25.43 10.99
C THR A 47 21.82 -26.70 11.81
N ILE A 48 21.61 -26.57 13.12
CA ILE A 48 21.18 -27.68 13.96
C ILE A 48 19.65 -27.70 13.96
N THR A 49 19.09 -28.82 13.53
CA THR A 49 17.68 -28.93 13.21
C THR A 49 17.02 -30.04 14.02
N VAL A 50 15.76 -29.83 14.39
CA VAL A 50 14.95 -30.85 15.04
C VAL A 50 13.49 -30.82 14.59
N ASP A 51 12.95 -32.02 14.34
CA ASP A 51 11.52 -32.26 14.19
C ASP A 51 10.93 -32.60 15.56
N TYR A 52 10.04 -31.74 16.06
CA TYR A 52 9.44 -31.92 17.38
C TYR A 52 7.94 -31.60 17.36
N ASN A 53 7.12 -32.57 17.75
CA ASN A 53 5.65 -32.47 17.75
C ASN A 53 5.02 -32.00 16.41
N GLY A 54 5.65 -32.36 15.29
CA GLY A 54 5.18 -32.03 13.94
C GLY A 54 5.60 -30.66 13.42
N CYS A 55 6.43 -29.93 14.17
CA CYS A 55 7.07 -28.67 13.78
C CYS A 55 8.56 -28.90 13.51
N LYS A 56 9.15 -28.06 12.65
CA LYS A 56 10.59 -28.03 12.40
C LYS A 56 11.19 -26.79 13.07
N TYR A 57 12.24 -27.00 13.85
CA TYR A 57 13.00 -25.93 14.51
C TYR A 57 14.44 -25.99 14.05
N ASN A 58 14.91 -24.90 13.46
CA ASN A 58 16.22 -24.80 12.81
C ASN A 58 16.98 -23.67 13.50
N PHE A 59 18.19 -23.94 13.96
CA PHE A 59 19.03 -22.93 14.62
C PHE A 59 20.35 -22.87 13.90
N GLU A 60 20.75 -21.67 13.48
CA GLU A 60 22.03 -21.49 12.80
C GLU A 60 23.19 -21.83 13.76
N SER A 61 24.05 -22.75 13.33
CA SER A 61 25.02 -23.44 14.19
C SER A 61 26.09 -22.52 14.78
N ASN A 62 26.28 -21.33 14.19
CA ASN A 62 27.26 -20.34 14.64
C ASN A 62 26.74 -19.41 15.75
N ILE A 63 25.42 -19.34 16.00
CA ILE A 63 24.81 -18.40 16.97
C ILE A 63 24.07 -19.08 18.12
N VAL A 64 23.66 -20.34 17.96
CA VAL A 64 22.91 -21.08 18.99
C VAL A 64 23.56 -22.44 19.22
N GLU A 65 23.96 -22.70 20.46
CA GLU A 65 24.48 -24.01 20.85
C GLU A 65 23.34 -25.02 21.06
N GLU A 66 23.60 -26.32 20.86
CA GLU A 66 22.58 -27.38 20.99
C GLU A 66 21.85 -27.37 22.35
N LYS A 67 22.58 -27.04 23.44
CA LYS A 67 21.99 -26.93 24.78
C LYS A 67 20.96 -25.81 24.87
N GLU A 68 21.25 -24.67 24.24
CA GLU A 68 20.36 -23.51 24.16
C GLU A 68 19.17 -23.85 23.24
N ALA A 69 19.42 -24.40 22.06
CA ALA A 69 18.41 -24.87 21.11
C ALA A 69 17.39 -25.82 21.77
N LYS A 70 17.86 -26.76 22.61
CA LYS A 70 16.98 -27.69 23.32
C LYS A 70 16.00 -26.99 24.27
N LYS A 71 16.40 -25.88 24.88
CA LYS A 71 15.52 -25.07 25.72
C LYS A 71 14.51 -24.33 24.83
N LEU A 72 15.00 -23.65 23.79
CA LEU A 72 14.17 -22.88 22.86
C LEU A 72 13.09 -23.73 22.19
N VAL A 73 13.40 -24.96 21.74
CA VAL A 73 12.41 -25.89 21.16
C VAL A 73 11.24 -26.15 22.11
N LYS A 74 11.51 -26.31 23.40
CA LYS A 74 10.45 -26.51 24.40
C LYS A 74 9.65 -25.25 24.62
N ASP A 75 10.32 -24.11 24.70
CA ASP A 75 9.69 -22.82 24.94
C ASP A 75 8.80 -22.41 23.74
N PHE A 76 9.24 -22.65 22.51
CA PHE A 76 8.46 -22.47 21.28
C PHE A 76 7.26 -23.43 21.22
N ASP A 77 7.45 -24.73 21.49
CA ASP A 77 6.34 -25.70 21.47
C ASP A 77 5.30 -25.43 22.56
N GLU A 78 5.71 -24.96 23.75
CA GLU A 78 4.75 -24.56 24.79
C GLU A 78 3.99 -23.30 24.41
N SER A 79 4.67 -22.28 23.84
CA SER A 79 4.01 -21.07 23.35
C SER A 79 2.99 -21.39 22.26
N ARG A 80 3.36 -22.26 21.31
CA ARG A 80 2.46 -22.78 20.27
C ARG A 80 1.23 -23.47 20.86
N LYS A 81 1.41 -24.37 21.84
CA LYS A 81 0.30 -25.06 22.51
C LYS A 81 -0.61 -24.09 23.25
N GLN A 82 -0.05 -23.06 23.85
CA GLN A 82 -0.83 -22.02 24.52
C GLN A 82 -1.67 -21.24 23.51
N ILE A 83 -1.11 -20.84 22.37
CA ILE A 83 -1.85 -20.19 21.28
C ILE A 83 -3.02 -21.07 20.81
N ILE A 84 -2.78 -22.36 20.52
CA ILE A 84 -3.82 -23.32 20.09
C ILE A 84 -4.96 -23.46 21.11
N ARG A 85 -4.63 -23.41 22.41
CA ARG A 85 -5.64 -23.54 23.48
C ARG A 85 -6.43 -22.25 23.69
N SER A 86 -5.84 -21.10 23.40
CA SER A 86 -6.36 -19.79 23.78
C SER A 86 -7.03 -19.03 22.63
N SER A 87 -6.78 -19.39 21.36
CA SER A 87 -7.33 -18.69 20.20
C SER A 87 -8.00 -19.66 19.22
N ASP A 88 -9.21 -19.33 18.79
CA ASP A 88 -9.94 -20.02 17.72
C ASP A 88 -9.56 -19.52 16.32
N LYS A 89 -8.77 -18.44 16.24
CA LYS A 89 -8.27 -17.83 15.00
C LYS A 89 -7.02 -18.53 14.43
N VAL A 90 -6.54 -19.61 15.05
CA VAL A 90 -5.34 -20.32 14.61
C VAL A 90 -5.55 -20.92 13.22
N THR A 91 -4.73 -20.48 12.27
CA THR A 91 -4.75 -20.99 10.89
C THR A 91 -3.60 -21.94 10.60
N GLN A 92 -2.51 -21.87 11.38
CA GLN A 92 -1.32 -22.69 11.21
C GLN A 92 -0.85 -23.30 12.53
N GLU A 93 -0.96 -24.63 12.68
CA GLU A 93 -0.48 -25.33 13.88
C GLU A 93 0.94 -25.89 13.76
N LYS A 94 1.41 -26.15 12.53
CA LYS A 94 2.74 -26.70 12.26
C LYS A 94 3.66 -25.56 11.89
N LEU A 95 4.77 -25.41 12.61
CA LEU A 95 5.64 -24.25 12.45
C LEU A 95 7.00 -24.69 11.92
N ASN A 96 7.58 -23.85 11.07
CA ASN A 96 8.97 -23.93 10.66
C ASN A 96 9.73 -22.72 11.22
N ILE A 97 10.31 -22.84 12.41
CA ILE A 97 11.02 -21.70 13.02
C ILE A 97 12.50 -21.79 12.67
N TYR A 98 13.06 -20.67 12.22
CA TYR A 98 14.47 -20.49 11.92
C TYR A 98 15.04 -19.39 12.83
N VAL A 99 16.04 -19.74 13.63
CA VAL A 99 16.83 -18.77 14.38
C VAL A 99 18.14 -18.55 13.63
N VAL A 100 18.32 -17.34 13.10
CA VAL A 100 19.42 -17.00 12.16
C VAL A 100 20.18 -15.76 12.61
N ALA A 101 21.44 -15.64 12.22
CA ALA A 101 22.31 -14.52 12.57
C ALA A 101 21.96 -13.22 11.82
N ASP A 102 21.10 -13.30 10.80
CA ASP A 102 20.91 -12.24 9.83
C ASP A 102 20.34 -10.96 10.44
N ASP A 103 21.13 -9.91 10.37
CA ASP A 103 20.86 -8.55 10.84
C ASP A 103 20.49 -7.59 9.70
N ARG A 104 20.48 -8.07 8.44
CA ARG A 104 20.14 -7.26 7.26
C ARG A 104 18.64 -7.00 7.15
N ILE A 105 17.84 -7.75 7.88
CA ILE A 105 16.38 -7.63 7.91
C ILE A 105 15.99 -6.71 9.06
N VAL A 106 15.09 -5.76 8.80
CA VAL A 106 14.64 -4.77 9.79
C VAL A 106 13.91 -5.43 10.97
N GLY A 107 13.31 -6.61 10.77
CA GLY A 107 12.62 -7.39 11.80
C GLY A 107 12.47 -8.87 11.45
N PRO A 108 11.65 -9.63 12.20
CA PRO A 108 11.34 -11.01 11.89
C PRO A 108 10.57 -11.17 10.57
N VAL A 109 10.78 -12.29 9.88
CA VAL A 109 10.13 -12.60 8.59
C VAL A 109 9.15 -13.74 8.78
N VAL A 110 7.93 -13.57 8.25
CA VAL A 110 6.88 -14.60 8.23
C VAL A 110 6.60 -15.00 6.78
N GLU A 111 7.26 -16.09 6.37
CA GLU A 111 7.18 -16.81 5.08
C GLU A 111 6.24 -18.02 5.08
N ASP A 112 5.03 -17.99 4.55
CA ASP A 112 4.12 -19.15 4.48
C ASP A 112 3.82 -19.82 5.84
N ASP A 113 4.60 -20.86 6.18
CA ASP A 113 4.56 -21.59 7.45
C ASP A 113 5.85 -21.44 8.28
N ALA A 114 6.76 -20.58 7.83
CA ALA A 114 8.06 -20.34 8.38
C ALA A 114 8.19 -18.96 9.05
N LEU A 115 8.87 -18.94 10.20
CA LEU A 115 9.20 -17.74 10.93
C LEU A 115 10.72 -17.66 11.09
N PHE A 116 11.33 -16.60 10.58
CA PHE A 116 12.75 -16.31 10.73
C PHE A 116 12.96 -15.23 11.80
N LEU A 117 13.72 -15.57 12.83
CA LEU A 117 14.03 -14.71 13.98
C LEU A 117 15.54 -14.59 14.13
N SER A 118 16.02 -13.40 14.50
CA SER A 118 17.37 -13.26 15.01
C SER A 118 17.45 -13.45 16.52
N LYS A 119 18.66 -13.73 17.03
CA LYS A 119 18.88 -14.03 18.46
C LYS A 119 18.34 -12.94 19.40
N LYS A 120 18.32 -11.67 18.95
CA LYS A 120 17.82 -10.52 19.73
C LYS A 120 16.34 -10.65 20.13
N TYR A 121 15.54 -11.41 19.38
CA TYR A 121 14.11 -11.62 19.67
C TYR A 121 13.84 -12.84 20.58
N LEU A 122 14.89 -13.54 21.02
CA LEU A 122 14.73 -14.71 21.90
C LEU A 122 14.69 -14.33 23.39
N ASP A 123 15.23 -13.17 23.72
CA ASP A 123 15.22 -12.66 25.08
C ASP A 123 13.80 -12.21 25.48
N GLU A 124 13.52 -12.28 26.78
CA GLU A 124 12.29 -11.80 27.43
C GLU A 124 10.94 -12.32 26.85
N TYR A 125 10.99 -13.39 26.05
CA TYR A 125 9.84 -14.00 25.37
C TYR A 125 9.25 -13.18 24.21
N ASP A 126 9.98 -12.22 23.66
CA ASP A 126 9.53 -11.38 22.52
C ASP A 126 9.15 -12.21 21.30
N TYR A 127 9.80 -13.36 21.08
CA TYR A 127 9.46 -14.32 20.01
C TYR A 127 7.99 -14.77 20.05
N ARG A 128 7.32 -14.74 21.21
CA ARG A 128 5.92 -15.19 21.35
C ARG A 128 4.97 -14.37 20.50
N TYR A 129 5.20 -13.06 20.41
CA TYR A 129 4.44 -12.17 19.55
C TYR A 129 4.56 -12.59 18.08
N TRP A 130 5.77 -12.91 17.63
CA TRP A 130 6.02 -13.35 16.25
C TRP A 130 5.48 -14.75 15.94
N ILE A 131 5.42 -15.65 16.95
CA ILE A 131 4.71 -16.93 16.79
C ILE A 131 3.20 -16.67 16.63
N VAL A 132 2.62 -15.71 17.33
CA VAL A 132 1.22 -15.31 17.13
C VAL A 132 1.00 -14.83 15.69
N HIS A 133 1.90 -14.01 15.13
CA HIS A 133 1.82 -13.55 13.74
C HIS A 133 1.76 -14.71 12.76
N LEU A 134 2.72 -15.64 12.87
CA LEU A 134 2.78 -16.82 12.02
C LEU A 134 1.53 -17.71 12.15
N MET A 135 1.08 -17.95 13.39
CA MET A 135 -0.03 -18.89 13.65
C MET A 135 -1.39 -18.33 13.30
N LEU A 136 -1.58 -17.02 13.39
CA LEU A 136 -2.82 -16.33 13.04
C LEU A 136 -2.82 -15.84 11.58
N LYS A 137 -1.66 -15.80 10.91
CA LYS A 137 -1.46 -15.15 9.61
C LYS A 137 -1.93 -13.70 9.61
N LYS A 138 -1.56 -12.99 10.69
CA LYS A 138 -1.81 -11.55 10.85
C LYS A 138 -0.49 -10.82 11.06
N GLY A 139 -0.38 -9.65 10.44
CA GLY A 139 0.81 -8.82 10.52
C GLY A 139 0.93 -8.11 11.86
N GLN A 140 1.97 -7.31 11.99
CA GLN A 140 2.12 -6.39 13.10
C GLN A 140 1.04 -5.31 13.02
N CYS A 141 0.14 -5.29 13.99
CA CYS A 141 -0.85 -4.24 14.22
C CYS A 141 -1.35 -4.31 15.67
N LYS A 142 -2.19 -3.36 16.08
CA LYS A 142 -2.79 -3.32 17.41
C LYS A 142 -3.61 -4.57 17.73
N GLU A 143 -4.44 -5.03 16.80
CA GLU A 143 -5.28 -6.22 17.02
C GLU A 143 -4.42 -7.46 17.33
N THR A 144 -3.40 -7.70 16.53
CA THR A 144 -2.48 -8.83 16.74
C THR A 144 -1.74 -8.73 18.08
N PHE A 145 -1.42 -7.51 18.53
CA PHE A 145 -0.81 -7.29 19.82
C PHE A 145 -1.77 -7.54 20.99
N GLU A 146 -3.04 -7.14 20.88
CA GLU A 146 -4.07 -7.49 21.86
C GLU A 146 -4.29 -9.00 21.95
N GLU A 147 -4.32 -9.71 20.81
CA GLU A 147 -4.37 -11.17 20.78
C GLU A 147 -3.19 -11.80 21.53
N TYR A 148 -1.98 -11.32 21.28
CA TYR A 148 -0.79 -11.75 22.01
C TYR A 148 -0.93 -11.53 23.53
N LYS A 149 -1.34 -10.34 23.97
CA LYS A 149 -1.53 -10.04 25.40
C LYS A 149 -2.56 -10.96 26.05
N ASN A 150 -3.66 -11.22 25.36
CA ASN A 150 -4.73 -12.11 25.84
C ASN A 150 -4.27 -13.58 25.92
N ILE A 151 -3.57 -14.07 24.90
CA ILE A 151 -3.09 -15.46 24.86
C ILE A 151 -2.08 -15.71 25.99
N PHE A 152 -1.19 -14.76 26.26
CA PHE A 152 -0.07 -14.92 27.19
C PHE A 152 -0.27 -14.27 28.56
N ASN A 153 -1.38 -13.55 28.79
CA ASN A 153 -1.69 -12.80 30.00
C ASN A 153 -0.57 -11.81 30.39
N VAL A 154 -0.18 -10.95 29.46
CA VAL A 154 0.94 -10.00 29.61
C VAL A 154 0.49 -8.54 29.47
N GLU A 155 -0.33 -8.07 30.41
CA GLU A 155 -0.97 -6.74 30.37
C GLU A 155 0.00 -5.55 30.28
N THR A 156 1.22 -5.70 30.79
CA THR A 156 2.25 -4.63 30.82
C THR A 156 3.29 -4.76 29.71
N ALA A 157 3.07 -5.62 28.72
CA ALA A 157 3.98 -5.73 27.60
C ALA A 157 3.84 -4.50 26.70
N ASP A 158 4.97 -4.04 26.16
CA ASP A 158 5.01 -3.04 25.10
C ASP A 158 4.99 -3.74 23.74
N GLN A 159 4.32 -3.14 22.76
CA GLN A 159 4.29 -3.69 21.41
C GLN A 159 5.69 -3.60 20.80
N PRO A 160 6.22 -4.69 20.21
CA PRO A 160 7.47 -4.61 19.48
C PRO A 160 7.35 -3.60 18.34
N VAL A 161 8.17 -2.55 18.36
CA VAL A 161 8.14 -1.48 17.36
C VAL A 161 9.27 -1.71 16.35
N ILE A 162 8.92 -1.79 15.06
CA ILE A 162 9.90 -1.84 13.96
C ILE A 162 10.31 -0.41 13.56
N PHE A 163 9.35 0.50 13.48
CA PHE A 163 9.53 1.90 13.09
C PHE A 163 8.92 2.84 14.13
N SER A 164 9.62 3.93 14.46
CA SER A 164 9.13 4.88 15.44
C SER A 164 7.88 5.61 14.93
N THR A 165 6.87 5.76 15.80
CA THR A 165 5.68 6.59 15.57
C THR A 165 5.79 7.95 16.29
N THR A 166 6.98 8.31 16.77
CA THR A 166 7.20 9.56 17.48
C THR A 166 6.92 10.75 16.56
N GLY A 167 5.97 11.61 16.94
CA GLY A 167 5.61 12.81 16.18
C GLY A 167 4.41 12.62 15.26
N PHE A 168 3.86 11.41 15.17
CA PHE A 168 2.63 11.15 14.42
C PHE A 168 1.46 11.92 15.04
N SER A 169 0.57 12.39 14.18
CA SER A 169 -0.75 12.89 14.55
C SER A 169 -1.64 11.75 15.06
N GLU A 170 -2.77 12.09 15.67
CA GLU A 170 -3.74 11.10 16.16
C GLU A 170 -4.28 10.22 15.01
N GLU A 171 -4.55 10.81 13.84
CA GLU A 171 -5.04 10.09 12.66
C GLU A 171 -3.96 9.17 12.06
N GLN A 172 -2.70 9.61 12.04
CA GLN A 172 -1.57 8.78 11.60
C GLN A 172 -1.35 7.61 12.55
N LEU A 173 -1.50 7.81 13.87
CA LEU A 173 -1.39 6.74 14.86
C LEU A 173 -2.49 5.69 14.70
N GLU A 174 -3.74 6.12 14.51
CA GLU A 174 -4.87 5.22 14.24
C GLU A 174 -4.60 4.38 12.99
N THR A 175 -4.20 5.03 11.89
CA THR A 175 -3.86 4.36 10.63
C THR A 175 -2.73 3.33 10.82
N ALA A 176 -1.66 3.71 11.53
CA ALA A 176 -0.53 2.82 11.82
C ALA A 176 -0.90 1.64 12.73
N GLU A 177 -1.84 1.85 13.66
CA GLU A 177 -2.31 0.81 14.58
C GLU A 177 -3.21 -0.22 13.88
N GLU A 178 -3.97 0.19 12.86
CA GLU A 178 -4.89 -0.67 12.10
C GLU A 178 -4.21 -1.37 10.92
N THR A 179 -3.14 -0.78 10.38
CA THR A 179 -2.39 -1.35 9.25
C THR A 179 -1.56 -2.56 9.70
N GLU A 180 -1.73 -3.70 9.01
CA GLU A 180 -0.93 -4.89 9.24
C GLU A 180 0.42 -4.79 8.51
N LEU A 181 1.53 -4.77 9.26
CA LEU A 181 2.87 -4.78 8.69
C LEU A 181 3.45 -6.21 8.67
N PHE A 182 3.88 -6.65 7.48
CA PHE A 182 4.65 -7.87 7.27
C PHE A 182 6.05 -7.55 6.72
N ILE A 183 6.99 -8.45 6.96
CA ILE A 183 8.27 -8.49 6.24
C ILE A 183 8.35 -9.83 5.52
N ASP A 184 8.50 -9.79 4.20
CA ASP A 184 8.63 -10.98 3.36
C ASP A 184 10.08 -11.47 3.24
N GLY A 185 10.27 -12.61 2.58
CA GLY A 185 11.60 -13.18 2.37
C GLY A 185 12.50 -12.37 1.43
N ASP A 186 11.92 -11.57 0.54
CA ASP A 186 12.62 -10.63 -0.36
C ASP A 186 12.99 -9.31 0.33
N ASN A 187 12.75 -9.22 1.64
CA ASN A 187 13.05 -8.07 2.47
C ASN A 187 12.24 -6.84 2.06
N ASN A 188 10.97 -7.05 1.72
CA ASN A 188 9.99 -5.98 1.53
C ASN A 188 9.15 -5.84 2.80
N CYS A 189 8.87 -4.60 3.17
CA CYS A 189 7.81 -4.25 4.10
C CYS A 189 6.49 -4.20 3.33
N ILE A 190 5.51 -4.98 3.77
CA ILE A 190 4.17 -5.03 3.19
C ILE A 190 3.20 -4.47 4.22
N PHE A 191 2.62 -3.32 3.92
CA PHE A 191 1.58 -2.68 4.72
C PHE A 191 0.22 -3.04 4.13
N LYS A 192 -0.55 -3.83 4.87
CA LYS A 192 -1.84 -4.35 4.43
C LYS A 192 -2.96 -3.66 5.18
N THR A 193 -3.95 -3.18 4.42
CA THR A 193 -5.19 -2.60 4.92
C THR A 193 -6.40 -3.39 4.41
N ASP A 194 -7.61 -2.93 4.73
CA ASP A 194 -8.82 -3.46 4.13
C ASP A 194 -8.90 -3.03 2.65
N GLY A 195 -8.43 -3.92 1.77
CA GLY A 195 -8.52 -3.77 0.31
C GLY A 195 -7.31 -3.16 -0.40
N SER A 196 -6.20 -2.90 0.31
CA SER A 196 -4.95 -2.45 -0.32
C SER A 196 -3.70 -3.06 0.33
N GLU A 197 -2.65 -3.21 -0.46
CA GLU A 197 -1.32 -3.62 -0.02
C GLU A 197 -0.27 -2.63 -0.52
N PHE A 198 0.56 -2.08 0.36
CA PHE A 198 1.69 -1.22 0.00
C PHE A 198 3.00 -1.94 0.25
N ILE A 199 3.79 -2.12 -0.80
CA ILE A 199 5.02 -2.91 -0.80
C ILE A 199 6.20 -1.96 -1.03
N ILE A 200 7.12 -1.91 -0.09
CA ILE A 200 8.36 -1.14 -0.18
C ILE A 200 9.55 -2.00 0.24
N ASN A 201 10.66 -1.92 -0.49
CA ASN A 201 11.87 -2.62 -0.07
C ASN A 201 12.37 -2.05 1.27
N SER A 202 12.74 -2.91 2.22
CA SER A 202 13.09 -2.48 3.57
C SER A 202 14.37 -1.63 3.63
N ASN A 203 15.20 -1.62 2.57
CA ASN A 203 16.37 -0.73 2.52
C ASN A 203 16.00 0.71 2.19
N LEU A 204 14.76 0.95 1.74
CA LEU A 204 14.24 2.26 1.39
C LEU A 204 13.42 2.89 2.52
N ILE A 205 13.20 2.17 3.62
CA ILE A 205 12.37 2.62 4.73
C ILE A 205 13.21 2.98 5.96
N ASP A 206 13.01 4.22 6.42
CA ASP A 206 13.41 4.75 7.70
C ASP A 206 12.18 5.35 8.41
N ASP A 207 12.32 5.89 9.62
CA ASP A 207 11.20 6.46 10.37
C ASP A 207 10.46 7.56 9.57
N SER A 208 11.19 8.39 8.81
CA SER A 208 10.58 9.45 7.99
C SER A 208 9.82 8.91 6.78
N THR A 209 10.33 7.83 6.17
CA THR A 209 9.68 7.16 5.06
C THR A 209 8.46 6.39 5.52
N TYR A 210 8.54 5.76 6.71
CA TYR A 210 7.41 5.10 7.32
C TYR A 210 6.24 6.07 7.57
N GLU A 211 6.51 7.24 8.15
CA GLU A 211 5.50 8.31 8.30
C GLU A 211 4.81 8.65 6.97
N LYS A 212 5.59 8.82 5.89
CA LYS A 212 5.04 9.11 4.56
C LYS A 212 4.22 7.95 3.99
N VAL A 213 4.60 6.70 4.24
CA VAL A 213 3.81 5.54 3.79
C VAL A 213 2.46 5.52 4.52
N ILE A 214 2.44 5.82 5.82
CA ILE A 214 1.21 5.96 6.59
C ILE A 214 0.34 7.11 6.04
N ASP A 215 0.93 8.26 5.69
CA ASP A 215 0.20 9.36 5.03
C ASP A 215 -0.41 8.90 3.69
N LEU A 216 0.34 8.15 2.88
CA LEU A 216 -0.16 7.62 1.61
C LEU A 216 -1.33 6.66 1.82
N ILE A 217 -1.25 5.77 2.81
CA ILE A 217 -2.35 4.86 3.17
C ILE A 217 -3.60 5.64 3.57
N GLN A 218 -3.47 6.67 4.40
CA GLN A 218 -4.58 7.49 4.85
C GLN A 218 -5.25 8.22 3.67
N VAL A 219 -4.46 8.87 2.81
CA VAL A 219 -4.97 9.56 1.62
C VAL A 219 -5.62 8.56 0.66
N GLU A 220 -5.00 7.41 0.42
CA GLU A 220 -5.55 6.38 -0.45
C GLU A 220 -6.94 5.95 -0.01
N ALA A 221 -7.11 5.64 1.28
CA ALA A 221 -8.39 5.18 1.81
C ALA A 221 -9.49 6.24 1.62
N ILE A 222 -9.17 7.50 1.93
CA ILE A 222 -10.11 8.63 1.78
C ILE A 222 -10.47 8.86 0.32
N THR A 223 -9.46 8.96 -0.56
CA THR A 223 -9.65 9.25 -1.98
C THR A 223 -10.40 8.11 -2.66
N LYS A 224 -10.03 6.86 -2.40
CA LYS A 224 -10.69 5.66 -2.92
C LYS A 224 -12.17 5.62 -2.54
N GLU A 225 -12.51 5.82 -1.27
CA GLU A 225 -13.92 5.81 -0.83
C GLU A 225 -14.73 6.97 -1.40
N ASN A 226 -14.14 8.17 -1.47
CA ASN A 226 -14.79 9.31 -2.10
C ASN A 226 -15.08 9.08 -3.59
N LEU A 227 -14.19 8.39 -4.30
CA LEU A 227 -14.40 8.04 -5.71
C LEU A 227 -15.41 6.92 -5.90
N LYS A 228 -15.37 5.88 -5.07
CA LYS A 228 -16.42 4.85 -5.07
C LYS A 228 -17.79 5.48 -4.88
N LYS A 229 -17.91 6.46 -3.97
CA LYS A 229 -19.14 7.23 -3.77
C LYS A 229 -19.50 8.06 -5.00
N LEU A 230 -18.54 8.81 -5.56
CA LEU A 230 -18.76 9.64 -6.75
C LEU A 230 -19.27 8.81 -7.93
N LEU A 231 -18.62 7.68 -8.22
CA LEU A 231 -18.99 6.78 -9.31
C LEU A 231 -20.37 6.15 -9.06
N LYS A 232 -20.65 5.75 -7.82
CA LYS A 232 -21.97 5.25 -7.46
C LYS A 232 -23.08 6.29 -7.66
N ASP A 233 -22.83 7.54 -7.32
CA ASP A 233 -23.80 8.63 -7.48
C ASP A 233 -24.16 8.86 -8.97
N ILE A 234 -23.27 8.49 -9.89
CA ILE A 234 -23.50 8.54 -11.34
C ILE A 234 -23.88 7.18 -11.96
N ASN A 235 -24.31 6.21 -11.13
CA ASN A 235 -24.70 4.84 -11.50
C ASN A 235 -23.58 3.96 -12.09
N ILE A 236 -22.36 4.15 -11.62
CA ILE A 236 -21.19 3.32 -11.91
C ILE A 236 -20.80 2.59 -10.61
N ASP A 237 -21.21 1.32 -10.49
CA ASP A 237 -21.08 0.52 -9.25
C ASP A 237 -19.69 -0.17 -9.09
N GLN A 238 -18.81 -0.05 -10.07
CA GLN A 238 -17.45 -0.62 -10.12
C GLN A 238 -16.50 0.34 -10.85
N SER A 239 -15.21 0.03 -11.02
CA SER A 239 -14.39 0.82 -11.95
C SER A 239 -15.00 0.80 -13.36
N MET A 240 -14.77 1.85 -14.14
CA MET A 240 -15.36 1.99 -15.47
C MET A 240 -14.97 0.86 -16.42
N TYR A 241 -13.82 0.21 -16.17
CA TYR A 241 -13.23 -0.79 -17.07
C TYR A 241 -12.91 -2.12 -16.39
N GLY A 242 -13.52 -2.41 -15.24
CA GLY A 242 -13.51 -3.74 -14.63
C GLY A 242 -12.33 -4.05 -13.70
N GLY A 243 -11.47 -3.08 -13.39
CA GLY A 243 -10.55 -3.15 -12.27
C GLY A 243 -11.27 -3.32 -10.91
N ASN A 244 -10.73 -4.19 -10.06
CA ASN A 244 -11.18 -4.43 -8.70
C ASN A 244 -10.58 -3.38 -7.76
N VAL A 245 -11.34 -2.31 -7.54
CA VAL A 245 -10.90 -1.18 -6.69
C VAL A 245 -10.87 -1.52 -5.20
N ASP A 246 -11.40 -2.67 -4.80
CA ASP A 246 -11.32 -3.18 -3.43
C ASP A 246 -10.11 -4.11 -3.23
N ASP A 247 -9.23 -4.27 -4.23
CA ASP A 247 -8.01 -5.07 -4.15
C ASP A 247 -6.89 -4.42 -4.99
N ILE A 248 -6.17 -3.47 -4.37
CA ILE A 248 -5.13 -2.68 -5.03
C ILE A 248 -3.76 -2.97 -4.42
N THR A 249 -2.76 -3.27 -5.26
CA THR A 249 -1.37 -3.41 -4.82
C THR A 249 -0.54 -2.20 -5.26
N TYR A 250 0.14 -1.56 -4.31
CA TYR A 250 1.06 -0.45 -4.52
C TYR A 250 2.50 -0.93 -4.38
N HIS A 251 3.31 -0.71 -5.41
CA HIS A 251 4.75 -0.95 -5.41
C HIS A 251 5.48 0.39 -5.26
N ILE A 252 6.08 0.63 -4.09
CA ILE A 252 6.84 1.85 -3.81
C ILE A 252 8.32 1.60 -4.12
N GLU A 253 8.77 2.15 -5.25
CA GLU A 253 10.16 1.97 -5.72
C GLU A 253 11.09 3.12 -5.30
N ASN A 254 10.54 4.32 -5.06
CA ASN A 254 11.26 5.53 -4.63
C ASN A 254 12.58 5.81 -5.38
N LYS A 255 12.66 5.45 -6.67
CA LYS A 255 13.86 5.60 -7.51
C LYS A 255 13.81 6.84 -8.42
N GLY A 256 12.75 7.65 -8.29
CA GLY A 256 12.44 8.74 -9.20
C GLY A 256 11.91 8.24 -10.56
N GLY A 257 11.40 9.17 -11.37
CA GLY A 257 10.76 8.85 -12.64
C GLY A 257 9.24 8.83 -12.57
N ARG A 258 8.62 8.12 -13.51
CA ARG A 258 7.16 8.12 -13.71
C ARG A 258 6.51 7.01 -12.89
N SER A 259 5.47 7.36 -12.15
CA SER A 259 4.55 6.36 -11.63
C SER A 259 3.67 5.85 -12.78
N TYR A 260 3.03 4.71 -12.59
CA TYR A 260 2.09 4.15 -13.56
C TYR A 260 1.15 3.15 -12.89
N THR A 261 0.04 2.90 -13.56
CA THR A 261 -0.99 1.95 -13.14
C THR A 261 -1.20 0.90 -14.22
N SER A 262 -1.39 -0.35 -13.81
CA SER A 262 -1.77 -1.45 -14.69
C SER A 262 -2.93 -2.22 -14.11
N ILE A 263 -3.81 -2.70 -14.99
CA ILE A 263 -4.89 -3.61 -14.63
C ILE A 263 -4.61 -4.94 -15.34
N ASP A 264 -4.52 -6.02 -14.58
CA ASP A 264 -4.28 -7.35 -15.15
C ASP A 264 -5.55 -7.96 -15.76
N SER A 265 -5.43 -9.15 -16.34
CA SER A 265 -6.57 -9.84 -16.97
C SER A 265 -7.65 -10.31 -15.99
N ASP A 266 -7.31 -10.43 -14.71
CA ASP A 266 -8.22 -10.84 -13.64
C ASP A 266 -8.85 -9.62 -12.94
N GLY A 267 -8.54 -8.40 -13.42
CA GLY A 267 -9.04 -7.14 -12.90
C GLY A 267 -8.23 -6.61 -11.71
N LYS A 268 -7.11 -7.23 -11.34
CA LYS A 268 -6.27 -6.72 -10.27
C LYS A 268 -5.60 -5.42 -10.68
N ILE A 269 -5.60 -4.45 -9.77
CA ILE A 269 -4.96 -3.14 -9.99
C ILE A 269 -3.60 -3.16 -9.32
N ASP A 270 -2.54 -2.98 -10.11
CA ASP A 270 -1.17 -2.79 -9.62
C ASP A 270 -0.69 -1.36 -9.96
N ILE A 271 -0.29 -0.62 -8.94
CA ILE A 271 0.17 0.77 -9.05
C ILE A 271 1.64 0.83 -8.64
N THR A 272 2.50 1.37 -9.51
CA THR A 272 3.90 1.63 -9.16
C THR A 272 4.11 3.10 -8.84
N LEU A 273 4.53 3.39 -7.60
CA LEU A 273 4.88 4.73 -7.12
C LEU A 273 6.40 4.92 -7.11
N ASN A 274 6.89 5.77 -8.01
CA ASN A 274 8.32 6.05 -8.13
C ASN A 274 8.84 7.14 -7.18
N ASP A 275 7.95 7.74 -6.38
CA ASP A 275 8.25 8.56 -5.21
C ASP A 275 7.07 8.52 -4.22
N LEU A 276 7.29 9.09 -3.03
CA LEU A 276 6.32 9.10 -1.92
C LEU A 276 5.45 10.37 -1.94
N THR A 277 4.92 10.76 -3.10
CA THR A 277 4.08 11.95 -3.20
C THR A 277 2.59 11.59 -3.27
N VAL A 278 1.81 12.21 -2.38
CA VAL A 278 0.34 12.11 -2.33
C VAL A 278 -0.28 12.33 -3.72
N ARG A 279 0.18 13.36 -4.44
CA ARG A 279 -0.36 13.68 -5.77
C ARG A 279 -0.16 12.60 -6.81
N LYS A 280 0.97 11.89 -6.77
CA LYS A 280 1.19 10.76 -7.69
C LYS A 280 0.33 9.59 -7.29
N LEU A 281 0.15 9.32 -6.00
CA LEU A 281 -0.80 8.31 -5.55
C LEU A 281 -2.21 8.62 -6.04
N GLU A 282 -2.69 9.85 -5.88
CA GLU A 282 -4.03 10.25 -6.32
C GLU A 282 -4.17 10.12 -7.84
N HIS A 283 -3.18 10.60 -8.60
CA HIS A 283 -3.18 10.47 -10.06
C HIS A 283 -3.23 9.01 -10.52
N GLU A 284 -2.36 8.15 -9.99
CA GLU A 284 -2.31 6.74 -10.38
C GLU A 284 -3.52 5.94 -9.90
N LEU A 285 -4.02 6.21 -8.69
CA LEU A 285 -5.25 5.59 -8.21
C LEU A 285 -6.40 5.82 -9.20
N MET A 286 -6.43 6.97 -9.89
CA MET A 286 -7.51 7.29 -10.82
C MET A 286 -7.45 6.37 -12.03
N HIS A 287 -6.27 6.12 -12.57
CA HIS A 287 -6.12 5.12 -13.63
C HIS A 287 -6.67 3.75 -13.21
N GLY A 288 -6.55 3.36 -11.95
CA GLY A 288 -7.18 2.12 -11.43
C GLY A 288 -8.71 2.09 -11.59
N PHE A 289 -9.38 3.24 -11.55
CA PHE A 289 -10.81 3.37 -11.82
C PHE A 289 -11.16 3.53 -13.30
N PHE A 290 -10.20 3.92 -14.15
CA PHE A 290 -10.47 4.49 -15.48
C PHE A 290 -9.66 3.91 -16.65
N VAL A 291 -8.82 2.88 -16.48
CA VAL A 291 -8.00 2.39 -17.60
C VAL A 291 -8.78 1.49 -18.56
N ASP A 292 -9.08 2.05 -19.74
CA ASP A 292 -9.07 1.32 -21.03
C ASP A 292 -8.48 2.22 -22.13
N TYR A 293 -7.30 1.86 -22.62
CA TYR A 293 -6.56 2.62 -23.65
C TYR A 293 -7.07 2.39 -25.08
N THR A 294 -8.30 1.90 -25.26
CA THR A 294 -8.83 1.55 -26.59
C THR A 294 -9.16 2.77 -27.45
N ASP A 295 -9.63 3.89 -26.87
CA ASP A 295 -9.88 5.15 -27.59
C ASP A 295 -8.90 6.26 -27.20
N LEU A 296 -7.79 6.32 -27.94
CA LEU A 296 -6.76 7.34 -27.77
C LEU A 296 -7.26 8.78 -28.01
N ASN A 297 -8.44 9.00 -28.59
CA ASN A 297 -9.02 10.35 -28.69
C ASN A 297 -9.55 10.88 -27.35
N LYS A 298 -9.74 10.01 -26.35
CA LYS A 298 -10.22 10.36 -25.02
C LYS A 298 -9.16 10.22 -23.93
N TYR A 299 -8.00 9.65 -24.27
CA TYR A 299 -6.89 9.46 -23.34
C TYR A 299 -6.48 10.77 -22.62
N TRP A 300 -6.47 11.91 -23.31
CA TRP A 300 -6.19 13.20 -22.68
C TRP A 300 -7.23 13.62 -21.64
N ILE A 301 -8.50 13.19 -21.79
CA ILE A 301 -9.55 13.46 -20.81
C ILE A 301 -9.29 12.63 -19.56
N GLU A 302 -8.89 11.37 -19.71
CA GLU A 302 -8.51 10.51 -18.58
C GLU A 302 -7.34 11.12 -17.81
N GLU A 303 -6.23 11.44 -18.48
CA GLU A 303 -5.06 12.08 -17.88
C GLU A 303 -5.43 13.43 -17.22
N GLY A 304 -6.23 14.24 -17.92
CA GLY A 304 -6.75 15.50 -17.41
C GLY A 304 -7.66 15.33 -16.20
N PHE A 305 -8.44 14.25 -16.14
CA PHE A 305 -9.29 13.92 -15.00
C PHE A 305 -8.46 13.42 -13.81
N CYS A 306 -7.42 12.63 -14.05
CA CYS A 306 -6.48 12.19 -13.01
C CYS A 306 -5.81 13.40 -12.33
N GLU A 307 -5.40 14.39 -13.11
CA GLU A 307 -4.92 15.68 -12.60
C GLU A 307 -6.03 16.47 -11.89
N TYR A 308 -7.24 16.53 -12.47
CA TYR A 308 -8.38 17.22 -11.87
C TYR A 308 -8.70 16.68 -10.48
N VAL A 309 -8.64 15.36 -10.27
CA VAL A 309 -8.85 14.77 -8.95
C VAL A 309 -7.74 15.18 -7.98
N ALA A 310 -6.47 14.99 -8.38
CA ALA A 310 -5.31 15.26 -7.53
C ALA A 310 -5.11 16.75 -7.19
N TYR A 311 -5.68 17.67 -7.96
CA TYR A 311 -5.48 19.11 -7.77
C TYR A 311 -6.73 19.90 -7.44
N ILE A 312 -7.90 19.50 -7.92
CA ILE A 312 -9.12 20.34 -7.88
C ILE A 312 -10.22 19.68 -7.05
N LEU A 313 -10.44 18.38 -7.21
CA LEU A 313 -11.52 17.69 -6.50
C LEU A 313 -11.18 17.45 -5.03
N TYR A 314 -9.95 17.00 -4.75
CA TYR A 314 -9.44 16.77 -3.40
C TYR A 314 -8.14 17.53 -3.16
N PRO A 315 -8.15 18.87 -3.20
CA PRO A 315 -6.93 19.65 -3.12
C PRO A 315 -6.32 19.56 -1.71
N ASP A 316 -5.00 19.32 -1.65
CA ASP A 316 -4.23 19.44 -0.41
C ASP A 316 -4.42 20.82 0.26
N ASN A 317 -4.65 20.83 1.58
CA ASN A 317 -4.94 22.06 2.32
C ASN A 317 -3.82 23.13 2.20
N LYS A 318 -2.54 22.72 2.12
CA LYS A 318 -1.42 23.66 1.93
C LYS A 318 -1.42 24.24 0.53
N LEU A 319 -1.82 23.46 -0.48
CA LEU A 319 -2.03 23.97 -1.84
C LEU A 319 -3.13 25.04 -1.84
N VAL A 320 -4.29 24.75 -1.23
CA VAL A 320 -5.40 25.70 -1.12
C VAL A 320 -4.96 26.97 -0.40
N GLU A 321 -4.27 26.85 0.74
CA GLU A 321 -3.79 28.00 1.51
C GLU A 321 -2.77 28.83 0.72
N GLY A 322 -1.85 28.17 0.02
CA GLY A 322 -0.85 28.83 -0.82
C GLY A 322 -1.49 29.65 -1.95
N ILE A 323 -2.40 29.03 -2.71
CA ILE A 323 -3.15 29.70 -3.79
C ILE A 323 -4.02 30.83 -3.22
N SER A 324 -4.68 30.61 -2.08
CA SER A 324 -5.51 31.63 -1.43
C SER A 324 -4.69 32.86 -1.04
N LYS A 325 -3.45 32.69 -0.55
CA LYS A 325 -2.55 33.82 -0.28
C LYS A 325 -2.20 34.57 -1.57
N MET A 326 -1.88 33.86 -2.65
CA MET A 326 -1.59 34.46 -3.96
C MET A 326 -2.78 35.28 -4.52
N SER A 327 -4.01 34.88 -4.21
CA SER A 327 -5.22 35.55 -4.71
C SER A 327 -5.42 36.98 -4.20
N VAL A 328 -4.78 37.34 -3.08
CA VAL A 328 -4.92 38.66 -2.44
C VAL A 328 -3.63 39.49 -2.45
N ASP A 329 -2.51 38.85 -2.76
CA ASP A 329 -1.16 39.44 -2.74
C ASP A 329 -0.87 40.24 -4.02
N ASP A 330 -0.78 41.57 -3.87
CA ASP A 330 -0.44 42.48 -4.98
C ASP A 330 1.04 42.36 -5.42
N SER A 331 1.90 41.72 -4.62
CA SER A 331 3.30 41.47 -4.96
C SER A 331 3.52 40.19 -5.76
N TYR A 332 2.59 39.24 -5.69
CA TYR A 332 2.66 38.02 -6.49
C TYR A 332 2.32 38.32 -7.94
N GLU A 333 3.32 38.21 -8.82
CA GLU A 333 3.20 38.49 -10.26
C GLU A 333 2.55 39.85 -10.55
N ASP A 334 2.93 40.87 -9.80
CA ASP A 334 2.36 42.23 -9.85
C ASP A 334 0.82 42.25 -9.74
N GLY A 335 0.25 41.32 -8.95
CA GLY A 335 -1.19 41.18 -8.73
C GLY A 335 -1.97 40.64 -9.93
N ASP A 336 -1.30 39.98 -10.88
CA ASP A 336 -1.91 39.49 -12.12
C ASP A 336 -2.92 38.36 -11.87
N PHE A 337 -2.61 37.42 -10.98
CA PHE A 337 -3.55 36.37 -10.58
C PHE A 337 -4.79 36.94 -9.88
N LYS A 338 -4.61 37.91 -8.98
CA LYS A 338 -5.72 38.60 -8.31
C LYS A 338 -6.64 39.30 -9.30
N ARG A 339 -6.09 40.02 -10.29
CA ARG A 339 -6.89 40.65 -11.36
C ARG A 339 -7.63 39.62 -12.21
N TYR A 340 -6.97 38.50 -12.53
CA TYR A 340 -7.60 37.39 -13.24
C TYR A 340 -8.81 36.84 -12.47
N LEU A 341 -8.65 36.55 -11.17
CA LEU A 341 -9.76 36.07 -10.34
C LEU A 341 -10.91 37.08 -10.29
N GLN A 342 -10.60 38.37 -10.16
CA GLN A 342 -11.61 39.43 -10.17
C GLN A 342 -12.39 39.51 -11.50
N SER A 343 -11.81 39.14 -12.64
CA SER A 343 -12.53 39.11 -13.92
C SER A 343 -13.50 37.94 -14.02
N LYS A 344 -13.26 36.85 -13.29
CA LYS A 344 -14.06 35.61 -13.35
C LYS A 344 -15.29 35.59 -12.44
N ASN A 345 -15.46 36.59 -11.56
CA ASN A 345 -16.55 36.62 -10.58
C ASN A 345 -16.67 35.29 -9.80
N TYR A 346 -15.55 34.86 -9.22
CA TYR A 346 -15.37 33.53 -8.65
C TYR A 346 -15.95 33.33 -7.24
N ASN A 347 -16.14 32.07 -6.86
CA ASN A 347 -16.34 31.65 -5.48
C ASN A 347 -15.05 31.04 -4.91
N ASP A 348 -14.90 30.99 -3.59
CA ASP A 348 -13.68 30.47 -2.96
C ASP A 348 -13.43 28.98 -3.27
N ASN A 349 -14.48 28.21 -3.57
CA ASN A 349 -14.36 26.78 -3.93
C ASN A 349 -13.72 26.59 -5.31
N ASP A 350 -13.81 27.58 -6.20
CA ASP A 350 -13.24 27.53 -7.56
C ASP A 350 -11.78 28.00 -7.61
N ILE A 351 -11.21 28.47 -6.49
CA ILE A 351 -9.94 29.19 -6.50
C ILE A 351 -8.78 28.35 -7.06
N VAL A 352 -8.76 27.04 -6.75
CA VAL A 352 -7.71 26.13 -7.22
C VAL A 352 -7.89 25.83 -8.71
N ARG A 353 -9.12 25.56 -9.15
CA ARG A 353 -9.46 25.39 -10.58
C ARG A 353 -9.03 26.62 -11.38
N LEU A 354 -9.42 27.81 -10.92
CA LEU A 354 -9.12 29.07 -11.56
C LEU A 354 -7.63 29.43 -11.55
N TYR A 355 -6.89 28.99 -10.53
CA TYR A 355 -5.44 29.09 -10.54
C TYR A 355 -4.83 28.33 -11.72
N PHE A 356 -5.26 27.09 -11.98
CA PHE A 356 -4.75 26.35 -13.12
C PHE A 356 -5.21 26.91 -14.47
N ASP A 357 -6.43 27.44 -14.56
CA ASP A 357 -6.85 28.19 -15.75
C ASP A 357 -5.99 29.45 -15.95
N TYR A 358 -5.67 30.19 -14.87
CA TYR A 358 -4.76 31.34 -14.92
C TYR A 358 -3.38 30.96 -15.46
N VAL A 359 -2.81 29.85 -14.96
CA VAL A 359 -1.52 29.32 -15.40
C VAL A 359 -1.54 28.99 -16.90
N VAL A 360 -2.63 28.39 -17.39
CA VAL A 360 -2.84 28.13 -18.83
C VAL A 360 -3.03 29.43 -19.63
N ASN A 361 -3.76 30.42 -19.09
CA ASN A 361 -3.94 31.73 -19.72
C ASN A 361 -2.60 32.44 -19.93
N ARG A 362 -1.70 32.36 -18.94
CA ARG A 362 -0.35 32.93 -19.05
C ARG A 362 0.45 32.31 -20.18
N LEU A 363 0.38 30.98 -20.35
CA LEU A 363 0.99 30.30 -21.48
C LEU A 363 0.47 30.87 -22.81
N TYR A 364 -0.84 31.10 -22.94
CA TYR A 364 -1.45 31.67 -24.15
C TYR A 364 -1.09 33.14 -24.39
N GLN A 365 -0.78 33.88 -23.34
CA GLN A 365 -0.26 35.24 -23.42
C GLN A 365 1.25 35.29 -23.74
N GLY A 366 1.91 34.13 -23.86
CA GLY A 366 3.36 34.05 -24.07
C GLY A 366 4.17 34.50 -22.85
N LYS A 367 3.57 34.50 -21.65
CA LYS A 367 4.26 34.78 -20.40
C LYS A 367 5.14 33.61 -19.99
N ASP A 368 6.16 33.89 -19.17
CA ASP A 368 6.99 32.82 -18.62
C ASP A 368 6.16 31.96 -17.66
N VAL A 369 6.21 30.65 -17.90
CA VAL A 369 5.56 29.60 -17.11
C VAL A 369 6.59 28.55 -16.67
N SER A 370 7.87 28.94 -16.60
CA SER A 370 8.98 28.05 -16.26
C SER A 370 8.82 27.38 -14.89
N ASP A 371 8.14 28.04 -13.95
CA ASP A 371 7.79 27.56 -12.61
C ASP A 371 6.70 26.47 -12.59
N TYR A 372 6.14 26.09 -13.75
CA TYR A 372 5.09 25.10 -13.89
C TYR A 372 5.56 23.89 -14.72
N PRO A 373 6.25 22.91 -14.12
CA PRO A 373 6.81 21.76 -14.85
C PRO A 373 5.78 21.00 -15.68
N LYS A 374 4.55 20.81 -15.17
CA LYS A 374 3.48 20.08 -15.88
C LYS A 374 2.95 20.78 -17.13
N LEU A 375 3.23 22.08 -17.34
CA LEU A 375 2.95 22.74 -18.62
C LEU A 375 3.97 22.37 -19.72
N LYS A 376 5.13 21.83 -19.34
CA LYS A 376 6.19 21.40 -20.27
C LYS A 376 6.01 19.95 -20.71
N GLU A 377 5.30 19.15 -19.92
CA GLU A 377 5.07 17.74 -20.18
C GLU A 377 3.77 17.55 -20.94
N LYS A 378 3.85 16.94 -22.12
CA LYS A 378 2.69 16.64 -22.98
C LYS A 378 2.10 15.29 -22.64
N VAL A 379 0.78 15.16 -22.77
CA VAL A 379 0.07 13.87 -22.66
C VAL A 379 0.68 12.85 -23.65
N ALA A 380 1.05 13.33 -24.84
CA ALA A 380 1.76 12.58 -25.88
C ALA A 380 3.12 11.97 -25.48
N THR A 381 3.70 12.22 -24.30
CA THR A 381 5.11 11.90 -24.04
C THR A 381 5.42 10.39 -24.14
N ASN A 382 4.42 9.53 -24.00
CA ASN A 382 4.56 8.07 -24.15
C ASN A 382 4.31 7.56 -25.58
N PHE A 383 3.89 8.44 -26.49
CA PHE A 383 3.49 8.09 -27.84
C PHE A 383 4.59 8.44 -28.84
N GLY A 384 4.78 7.57 -29.84
CA GLY A 384 5.70 7.85 -30.93
C GLY A 384 5.29 9.13 -31.68
N PRO A 385 6.23 9.87 -32.32
CA PRO A 385 5.92 11.12 -33.04
C PRO A 385 4.81 10.98 -34.09
N ASN A 386 4.62 9.78 -34.63
CA ASN A 386 3.60 9.45 -35.64
C ASN A 386 2.19 9.25 -35.05
N GLU A 387 2.05 9.10 -33.74
CA GLU A 387 0.76 8.90 -33.06
C GLU A 387 0.19 10.22 -32.54
N GLN A 388 1.06 11.18 -32.21
CA GLN A 388 0.68 12.49 -31.65
C GLN A 388 -0.22 13.32 -32.59
N SER A 389 -0.10 13.15 -33.90
CA SER A 389 -0.91 13.88 -34.89
C SER A 389 -2.19 13.15 -35.32
N LYS A 390 -2.41 11.93 -34.81
CA LYS A 390 -3.54 11.08 -35.22
C LYS A 390 -4.75 11.20 -34.29
N TYR A 391 -4.54 11.57 -33.04
CA TYR A 391 -5.56 11.56 -32.01
C TYR A 391 -5.70 12.95 -31.39
N TYR A 392 -6.91 13.28 -30.96
CA TYR A 392 -7.18 14.57 -30.31
C TYR A 392 -6.50 14.67 -28.94
N GLY A 393 -6.05 15.88 -28.59
CA GLY A 393 -5.65 16.26 -27.24
C GLY A 393 -4.30 15.72 -26.76
N LEU A 394 -3.62 14.88 -27.54
CA LEU A 394 -2.28 14.40 -27.19
C LEU A 394 -1.24 15.54 -27.18
N GLU A 395 -1.48 16.59 -27.95
CA GLU A 395 -0.67 17.82 -27.98
C GLU A 395 -0.80 18.68 -26.72
N LEU A 396 -1.79 18.41 -25.85
CA LEU A 396 -2.01 19.15 -24.62
C LEU A 396 -0.94 18.79 -23.60
N SER A 397 -0.53 19.78 -22.80
CA SER A 397 0.15 19.47 -21.55
C SER A 397 -0.82 18.89 -20.53
N TYR A 398 -0.31 18.21 -19.49
CA TYR A 398 -1.14 17.69 -18.40
C TYR A 398 -2.01 18.78 -17.77
N THR A 399 -1.45 19.98 -17.57
CA THR A 399 -2.21 21.12 -17.03
C THR A 399 -3.25 21.65 -18.02
N GLU A 400 -2.97 21.67 -19.32
CA GLU A 400 -3.97 22.03 -20.34
C GLU A 400 -5.09 20.99 -20.44
N ALA A 401 -4.77 19.70 -20.34
CA ALA A 401 -5.72 18.60 -20.33
C ALA A 401 -6.64 18.66 -19.10
N MET A 402 -6.09 18.97 -17.93
CA MET A 402 -6.87 19.22 -16.70
C MET A 402 -7.82 20.41 -16.85
N SER A 403 -7.33 21.56 -17.32
CA SER A 403 -8.15 22.75 -17.57
C SER A 403 -9.26 22.46 -18.58
N PHE A 404 -8.97 21.66 -19.62
CA PHE A 404 -9.98 21.27 -20.60
C PHE A 404 -10.99 20.27 -20.05
N THR A 405 -10.56 19.31 -19.24
CA THR A 405 -11.47 18.40 -18.55
C THR A 405 -12.40 19.17 -17.62
N ALA A 406 -11.88 20.12 -16.83
CA ALA A 406 -12.70 20.99 -16.00
C ALA A 406 -13.74 21.78 -16.81
N TYR A 407 -13.35 22.33 -17.97
CA TYR A 407 -14.28 23.00 -18.87
C TYR A 407 -15.39 22.07 -19.41
N LEU A 408 -15.07 20.81 -19.74
CA LEU A 408 -16.08 19.84 -20.17
C LEU A 408 -17.05 19.50 -19.02
N ILE A 409 -16.54 19.40 -17.79
CA ILE A 409 -17.35 19.24 -16.57
C ILE A 409 -18.26 20.45 -16.37
N ASP A 410 -17.79 21.68 -16.57
CA ASP A 410 -18.64 22.88 -16.47
C ASP A 410 -19.78 22.88 -17.51
N LEU A 411 -19.56 22.29 -18.69
CA LEU A 411 -20.57 22.20 -19.75
C LEU A 411 -21.65 21.14 -19.51
N LYS A 412 -21.28 19.99 -18.93
CA LYS A 412 -22.13 18.79 -18.90
C LYS A 412 -22.26 18.12 -17.53
N GLY A 413 -21.58 18.64 -16.51
CA GLY A 413 -21.43 18.00 -15.21
C GLY A 413 -20.43 16.84 -15.25
N LEU A 414 -20.11 16.30 -14.07
CA LEU A 414 -19.29 15.10 -13.93
C LEU A 414 -19.97 13.91 -14.62
N ASP A 415 -21.26 13.68 -14.35
CA ASP A 415 -22.07 12.62 -14.95
C ASP A 415 -21.97 12.64 -16.49
N GLY A 416 -22.09 13.84 -17.07
CA GLY A 416 -21.98 14.02 -18.52
C GLY A 416 -20.57 13.77 -19.07
N LEU A 417 -19.52 14.06 -18.31
CA LEU A 417 -18.15 13.68 -18.70
C LEU A 417 -18.01 12.16 -18.77
N PHE A 418 -18.50 11.45 -17.75
CA PHE A 418 -18.38 9.99 -17.66
C PHE A 418 -19.28 9.27 -18.68
N ASP A 419 -20.48 9.77 -18.92
CA ASP A 419 -21.34 9.32 -20.02
C ASP A 419 -20.65 9.45 -21.38
N PHE A 420 -19.88 10.53 -21.57
CA PHE A 420 -19.10 10.70 -22.80
C PHE A 420 -17.94 9.70 -22.87
N MET A 421 -17.15 9.59 -21.79
CA MET A 421 -15.98 8.70 -21.73
C MET A 421 -16.36 7.24 -22.02
N SER A 422 -17.48 6.77 -21.46
CA SER A 422 -17.98 5.40 -21.63
C SER A 422 -18.75 5.12 -22.93
N SER A 423 -19.04 6.13 -23.76
CA SER A 423 -19.84 5.98 -24.99
C SER A 423 -19.02 5.98 -26.27
N ASP A 424 -19.49 5.37 -27.36
CA ASP A 424 -18.82 5.49 -28.67
C ASP A 424 -19.12 6.80 -29.42
N LYS A 425 -19.74 7.79 -28.75
CA LYS A 425 -20.16 9.05 -29.38
C LYS A 425 -18.95 9.94 -29.68
N SER A 426 -19.02 10.62 -30.81
CA SER A 426 -18.09 11.71 -31.14
C SER A 426 -18.35 12.97 -30.29
N TYR A 427 -17.37 13.88 -30.26
CA TYR A 427 -17.52 15.19 -29.60
C TYR A 427 -18.73 15.97 -30.11
N GLU A 428 -18.97 15.96 -31.43
CA GLU A 428 -20.08 16.70 -32.04
C GLU A 428 -21.43 16.10 -31.66
N GLU A 429 -21.55 14.78 -31.61
CA GLU A 429 -22.77 14.10 -31.19
C GLU A 429 -23.10 14.33 -29.71
N PHE A 430 -22.09 14.43 -28.84
CA PHE A 430 -22.30 14.56 -27.39
C PHE A 430 -22.40 16.02 -26.92
N PHE A 431 -21.45 16.86 -27.34
CA PHE A 431 -21.33 18.25 -26.91
C PHE A 431 -21.98 19.24 -27.89
N GLY A 432 -22.39 18.80 -29.09
CA GLY A 432 -22.93 19.67 -30.13
C GLY A 432 -21.88 20.58 -30.78
N LYS A 433 -20.59 20.30 -30.55
CA LYS A 433 -19.44 21.03 -31.05
C LYS A 433 -18.32 20.05 -31.38
N SER A 434 -17.56 20.31 -32.44
CA SER A 434 -16.34 19.57 -32.73
C SER A 434 -15.28 19.78 -31.65
N TYR A 435 -14.28 18.89 -31.58
CA TYR A 435 -13.13 19.03 -30.67
C TYR A 435 -12.47 20.42 -30.79
N VAL A 436 -12.23 20.89 -32.02
CA VAL A 436 -11.58 22.19 -32.29
C VAL A 436 -12.44 23.36 -31.81
N GLU A 437 -13.76 23.28 -31.95
CA GLU A 437 -14.67 24.31 -31.42
C GLU A 437 -14.70 24.32 -29.90
N LEU A 438 -14.68 23.15 -29.26
CA LEU A 438 -14.59 23.04 -27.80
C LEU A 438 -13.26 23.60 -27.28
N GLU A 439 -12.15 23.26 -27.94
CA GLU A 439 -10.82 23.75 -27.56
C GLU A 439 -10.73 25.27 -27.68
N ASN A 440 -11.21 25.84 -28.78
CA ASN A 440 -11.25 27.30 -28.98
C ASN A 440 -12.17 27.98 -27.96
N SER A 441 -13.35 27.40 -27.71
CA SER A 441 -14.29 27.93 -26.72
C SER A 441 -13.71 27.90 -25.30
N ARG A 442 -12.94 26.86 -24.94
CA ARG A 442 -12.20 26.81 -23.69
C ARG A 442 -11.11 27.89 -23.63
N LYS A 443 -10.28 28.01 -24.68
CA LYS A 443 -9.21 29.04 -24.72
C LYS A 443 -9.79 30.44 -24.48
N GLN A 444 -10.92 30.74 -25.11
CA GLN A 444 -11.65 31.98 -24.87
C GLN A 444 -12.15 32.08 -23.41
N SER A 445 -12.79 31.04 -22.89
CA SER A 445 -13.27 30.98 -21.49
C SER A 445 -12.15 31.14 -20.47
N VAL A 446 -10.93 30.70 -20.78
CA VAL A 446 -9.75 30.87 -19.93
C VAL A 446 -9.24 32.31 -20.04
N SER A 447 -9.22 32.91 -21.23
CA SER A 447 -8.64 34.24 -21.45
C SER A 447 -9.54 35.44 -21.11
N GLU A 448 -10.87 35.32 -21.18
CA GLU A 448 -11.86 36.38 -20.86
C GLU A 448 -12.25 36.38 -19.38
#